data_AF-A0A8T5F038-F1
#
_entry.id   AF-A0A8T5F038-F1
#
_cell.length_a   1.000
_cell.length_b   1.000
_cell.length_c   1.000
_cell.angle_alpha   90.00
_cell.angle_beta   90.00
_cell.angle_gamma   90.00
#
_symmetry.space_group_name_H-M   'P 1'
#
loop_
_entity.id
_entity.type
_entity.pdbx_description
1 polymer ?
#
loop_
_entity_poly.entity_id
_entity_poly.type
_entity_poly.pdbx_seq_one_letter_code
_entity_poly.pdbx_strand_id
1 'polypeptide(L)'
;MKLIDIISLFALILAFFSIYYLKIKPLFLKNKKFKCIHCGKCCKYIVWLTKKDIEKIKTNTKYIKSFFGKKYIKLVKRKCIFLKNKNEKNFCSIYKTRPEICRRFPSKILSKTKTFDSRCNGVS
;
A
#
# COMPACT_ATOMS: atom_id res chain seq x y z
N MET A 1 5.69 -47.02 16.50
CA MET A 1 4.76 -45.87 16.46
C MET A 1 3.54 -46.30 15.68
N LYS A 2 2.34 -46.34 16.27
CA LYS A 2 1.15 -46.86 15.58
C LYS A 2 0.71 -45.83 14.54
N LEU A 3 0.16 -46.29 13.41
CA LEU A 3 -0.33 -45.41 12.33
C LEU A 3 -1.34 -44.36 12.84
N ILE A 4 -2.13 -44.72 13.85
CA ILE A 4 -3.09 -43.86 14.54
C ILE A 4 -2.39 -42.69 15.26
N ASP A 5 -1.19 -42.89 15.79
CA ASP A 5 -0.41 -41.84 16.46
C ASP A 5 0.10 -40.80 15.45
N ILE A 6 0.48 -41.25 14.24
CA ILE A 6 0.94 -40.38 13.15
C ILE A 6 -0.21 -39.49 12.65
N ILE A 7 -1.39 -40.07 12.47
CA ILE A 7 -2.59 -39.33 12.03
C ILE A 7 -2.99 -38.29 13.08
N SER A 8 -2.94 -38.65 14.35
CA SER A 8 -3.28 -37.76 15.46
C SER A 8 -2.28 -36.60 15.57
N LEU A 9 -0.98 -36.87 15.41
CA LEU A 9 0.06 -35.84 15.41
C LEU A 9 -0.11 -34.88 14.23
N PHE A 10 -0.41 -35.39 13.04
CA PHE A 10 -0.66 -34.56 11.86
C PHE A 10 -1.88 -33.66 12.03
N ALA A 11 -2.96 -34.19 12.61
CA ALA A 11 -4.17 -33.42 12.90
C ALA A 11 -3.88 -32.25 13.87
N LEU A 12 -3.06 -32.47 14.90
CA LEU A 12 -2.64 -31.43 15.84
C LEU A 12 -1.79 -30.35 15.16
N ILE A 13 -0.87 -30.73 14.28
CA ILE A 13 -0.04 -29.78 13.51
C ILE A 13 -0.92 -28.91 12.61
N LEU A 14 -1.88 -29.51 11.89
CA LEU A 14 -2.82 -28.77 11.04
C LEU A 14 -3.69 -27.81 11.86
N ALA A 15 -4.20 -28.25 13.01
CA ALA A 15 -4.95 -27.40 13.92
C ALA A 15 -4.12 -26.20 14.41
N PHE A 16 -2.87 -26.43 14.80
CA PHE A 16 -1.95 -25.37 15.23
C PHE A 16 -1.64 -24.38 14.10
N PHE A 17 -1.38 -24.88 12.89
CA PHE A 17 -1.16 -24.06 11.71
C PHE A 17 -2.40 -23.19 11.42
N SER A 18 -3.59 -23.78 11.42
CA SER A 18 -4.86 -23.06 11.22
C SER A 18 -5.05 -21.95 12.25
N ILE A 19 -4.85 -22.24 13.54
CA ILE A 19 -4.94 -21.25 14.62
C ILE A 19 -3.94 -20.10 14.41
N TYR A 20 -2.69 -20.41 14.07
CA TYR A 20 -1.66 -19.40 13.86
C TYR A 20 -2.00 -18.47 12.69
N TYR A 21 -2.39 -19.01 11.54
CA TYR A 21 -2.66 -18.21 10.34
C TYR A 21 -3.99 -17.45 10.41
N LEU A 22 -5.03 -18.04 10.99
CA LEU A 22 -6.36 -17.44 11.05
C LEU A 22 -6.55 -16.49 12.22
N LYS A 23 -5.90 -16.73 13.37
CA LYS A 23 -6.11 -15.92 14.59
C LYS A 23 -4.89 -15.09 14.99
N ILE A 24 -3.69 -15.68 15.03
CA ILE A 24 -2.51 -15.03 15.62
C ILE A 24 -1.85 -14.03 14.64
N LYS A 25 -1.58 -14.46 13.40
CA LYS A 25 -0.97 -13.65 12.35
C LYS A 25 -1.71 -12.32 12.06
N PRO A 26 -3.05 -12.28 11.94
CA PRO A 26 -3.75 -11.01 11.73
C PRO A 26 -3.65 -10.07 12.95
N LEU A 27 -3.61 -10.62 14.16
CA LEU A 27 -3.43 -9.83 15.38
C LEU A 27 -2.08 -9.10 15.38
N PHE A 28 -1.00 -9.80 14.99
CA PHE A 28 0.34 -9.21 14.87
C PHE A 28 0.46 -8.14 13.79
N LEU A 29 -0.33 -8.26 12.71
CA LEU A 29 -0.32 -7.29 11.61
C LEU A 29 -1.21 -6.08 11.90
N LYS A 30 -2.20 -6.20 12.80
CA LYS A 30 -3.15 -5.13 13.16
C LYS A 30 -2.46 -3.82 13.54
N ASN A 31 -1.33 -3.90 14.23
CA ASN A 31 -0.65 -2.72 14.79
C ASN A 31 0.52 -2.22 13.93
N LYS A 32 0.83 -2.84 12.79
CA LYS A 32 1.95 -2.43 11.92
C LYS A 32 1.47 -1.49 10.82
N LYS A 33 2.04 -0.27 10.79
CA LYS A 33 1.83 0.68 9.68
C LYS A 33 2.51 0.17 8.40
N PHE A 34 1.79 0.18 7.29
CA PHE A 34 2.36 -0.12 5.98
C PHE A 34 3.42 0.90 5.58
N LYS A 35 4.50 0.42 4.95
CA LYS A 35 5.51 1.25 4.29
C LYS A 35 5.50 0.93 2.80
N CYS A 36 5.47 1.97 1.96
CA CYS A 36 5.55 1.80 0.50
C CYS A 36 6.80 1.00 0.13
N ILE A 37 6.62 -0.08 -0.63
CA ILE A 37 7.70 -0.95 -1.11
C ILE A 37 8.25 -0.50 -2.47
N HIS A 38 7.85 0.68 -2.96
CA HIS A 38 8.42 1.26 -4.18
C HIS A 38 8.21 0.42 -5.45
N CYS A 39 7.12 -0.35 -5.54
CA CYS A 39 6.82 -1.15 -6.74
C CYS A 39 6.24 -0.33 -7.93
N GLY A 40 5.77 0.89 -7.68
CA GLY A 40 5.23 1.79 -8.72
C GLY A 40 3.86 1.43 -9.28
N LYS A 41 3.23 0.33 -8.85
CA LYS A 41 1.93 -0.14 -9.38
C LYS A 41 0.77 0.78 -9.01
N CYS A 42 0.67 1.23 -7.76
CA CYS A 42 -0.37 2.19 -7.34
C CYS A 42 -0.20 3.60 -7.93
N CYS A 43 0.98 3.91 -8.45
CA CYS A 43 1.24 5.18 -9.15
C CYS A 43 0.61 5.24 -10.54
N LYS A 44 -0.20 4.26 -10.92
CA LYS A 44 -1.01 4.27 -12.16
C LYS A 44 -2.44 4.78 -11.93
N TYR A 45 -2.90 4.87 -10.68
CA TYR A 45 -4.25 5.34 -10.35
C TYR A 45 -4.39 6.85 -10.48
N ILE A 46 -5.61 7.30 -10.77
CA ILE A 46 -5.97 8.72 -10.70
C ILE A 46 -6.12 9.10 -9.23
N VAL A 47 -5.37 10.12 -8.81
CA VAL A 47 -5.38 10.61 -7.43
C VAL A 47 -5.93 12.03 -7.43
N TRP A 48 -7.09 12.19 -6.79
CA TRP A 48 -7.68 13.50 -6.53
C TRP A 48 -6.93 14.21 -5.42
N LEU A 49 -6.72 15.52 -5.58
CA LEU A 49 -6.05 16.36 -4.61
C LEU A 49 -7.03 17.27 -3.89
N THR A 50 -6.86 17.37 -2.58
CA THR A 50 -7.49 18.43 -1.78
C THR A 50 -6.73 19.75 -1.95
N LYS A 51 -7.35 20.88 -1.56
CA LYS A 51 -6.66 22.19 -1.52
C LYS A 51 -5.36 22.12 -0.70
N LYS A 52 -5.40 21.41 0.45
CA LYS A 52 -4.23 21.18 1.32
C LYS A 52 -3.12 20.38 0.64
N ASP A 53 -3.47 19.38 -0.18
CA ASP A 53 -2.46 18.63 -0.95
C ASP A 53 -1.79 19.52 -2.01
N ILE A 54 -2.58 20.36 -2.69
CA ILE A 54 -2.08 21.31 -3.69
C ILE A 54 -1.10 22.28 -3.03
N GLU A 55 -1.44 22.87 -1.89
CA GLU A 55 -0.57 23.76 -1.13
C GLU A 55 0.75 23.08 -0.72
N LYS A 56 0.68 21.87 -0.17
CA LYS A 56 1.87 21.09 0.23
C LYS A 56 2.76 20.68 -0.94
N ILE A 57 2.20 20.51 -2.13
CA ILE A 57 2.97 20.19 -3.34
C ILE A 57 3.55 21.46 -3.96
N LYS A 58 2.83 22.59 -3.90
CA LYS A 58 3.30 23.88 -4.41
C LYS A 58 4.56 24.38 -3.72
N THR A 59 4.75 24.09 -2.43
CA THR A 59 6.00 24.41 -1.73
C THR A 59 7.21 23.69 -2.34
N ASN A 60 7.00 22.59 -3.08
CA ASN A 60 8.04 21.90 -3.84
C ASN A 60 8.05 22.41 -5.30
N THR A 61 8.82 23.48 -5.52
CA THR A 61 8.77 24.36 -6.71
C THR A 61 9.00 23.68 -8.07
N LYS A 62 9.64 22.50 -8.11
CA LYS A 62 9.99 21.80 -9.37
C LYS A 62 8.79 21.32 -10.22
N TYR A 63 7.58 21.25 -9.66
CA TYR A 63 6.46 20.58 -10.35
C TYR A 63 5.17 21.40 -10.47
N ILE A 64 5.18 22.66 -10.03
CA ILE A 64 3.99 23.55 -10.01
C ILE A 64 3.33 23.64 -11.39
N LYS A 65 4.12 23.82 -12.46
CA LYS A 65 3.62 23.96 -13.83
C LYS A 65 2.90 22.70 -14.34
N SER A 66 3.19 21.53 -13.78
CA SER A 66 2.67 20.25 -14.27
C SER A 66 1.28 19.88 -13.73
N PHE A 67 0.82 20.60 -12.71
CA PHE A 67 -0.44 20.35 -12.02
C PHE A 67 -1.38 21.58 -12.01
N PHE A 68 -0.91 22.74 -12.48
CA PHE A 68 -1.62 24.01 -12.35
C PHE A 68 -3.07 23.96 -12.84
N GLY A 69 -4.02 24.34 -11.97
CA GLY A 69 -5.46 24.34 -12.24
C GLY A 69 -6.18 22.99 -12.15
N LYS A 70 -5.49 21.86 -11.96
CA LYS A 70 -6.12 20.53 -11.92
C LYS A 70 -6.52 20.11 -10.52
N LYS A 71 -7.54 19.26 -10.41
CA LYS A 71 -7.98 18.63 -9.14
C LYS A 71 -7.40 17.23 -8.95
N TYR A 72 -6.53 16.76 -9.85
CA TYR A 72 -5.98 15.39 -9.83
C TYR A 72 -4.57 15.32 -10.43
N ILE A 73 -3.80 14.30 -10.03
CA ILE A 73 -2.42 14.09 -10.53
C ILE A 73 -2.39 13.75 -12.00
N LYS A 74 -1.66 14.57 -12.77
CA LYS A 74 -1.38 14.30 -14.18
C LYS A 74 -0.66 12.96 -14.33
N LEU A 75 -1.20 12.12 -15.20
CA LEU A 75 -0.55 10.90 -15.65
C LEU A 75 0.15 11.15 -16.99
N VAL A 76 1.39 10.69 -17.13
CA VAL A 76 2.19 10.71 -18.37
C VAL A 76 2.50 9.26 -18.73
N LYS A 77 2.15 8.83 -19.95
CA LYS A 77 2.26 7.42 -20.36
C LYS A 77 1.65 6.45 -19.33
N ARG A 78 0.45 6.77 -18.83
CA ARG A 78 -0.32 6.01 -17.81
C ARG A 78 0.38 5.85 -16.45
N LYS A 79 1.36 6.71 -16.12
CA LYS A 79 2.07 6.73 -14.84
C LYS A 79 2.01 8.12 -14.22
N CYS A 80 1.95 8.18 -12.90
CA CYS A 80 2.04 9.41 -12.13
C CYS A 80 3.30 10.18 -12.53
N ILE A 81 3.16 11.49 -12.78
CA ILE A 81 4.29 12.34 -13.18
C ILE A 81 5.44 12.38 -12.15
N PHE A 82 5.12 12.09 -10.89
CA PHE A 82 6.09 12.02 -9.80
C PHE A 82 6.78 10.66 -9.67
N LEU A 83 6.36 9.65 -10.44
CA LEU A 83 7.04 8.35 -10.47
C LEU A 83 8.33 8.49 -11.30
N LYS A 84 9.46 8.19 -10.68
CA LYS A 84 10.78 8.17 -11.29
C LYS A 84 11.38 6.78 -11.17
N ASN A 85 12.32 6.47 -12.06
CA ASN A 85 13.09 5.24 -12.03
C ASN A 85 14.57 5.61 -11.99
N LYS A 86 15.34 4.97 -11.12
CA LYS A 86 16.81 5.09 -11.05
C LYS A 86 17.36 3.70 -10.77
N ASN A 87 18.26 3.24 -11.64
CA ASN A 87 18.89 1.91 -11.55
C ASN A 87 17.83 0.81 -11.31
N GLU A 88 16.80 0.80 -12.15
CA GLU A 88 15.67 -0.14 -12.12
C GLU A 88 14.74 -0.02 -10.91
N LYS A 89 15.05 0.84 -9.94
CA LYS A 89 14.22 1.08 -8.75
C LYS A 89 13.27 2.25 -8.97
N ASN A 90 11.98 2.03 -8.73
CA ASN A 90 10.99 3.09 -8.79
C ASN A 90 10.99 3.93 -7.49
N PHE A 91 10.74 5.23 -7.59
CA PHE A 91 10.54 6.08 -6.43
C PHE A 91 9.63 7.27 -6.75
N CYS A 92 9.07 7.88 -5.70
CA CYS A 92 8.24 9.08 -5.84
C CYS A 92 9.11 10.31 -5.56
N SER A 93 9.20 11.23 -6.51
CA SER A 93 9.99 12.46 -6.34
C SER A 93 9.45 13.39 -5.25
N ILE A 94 8.16 13.28 -4.90
CA ILE A 94 7.53 14.03 -3.82
C ILE A 94 7.21 13.16 -2.60
N TYR A 95 7.99 12.11 -2.34
CA TYR A 95 7.64 11.08 -1.33
C TYR A 95 7.27 11.66 0.05
N LYS A 96 7.97 12.71 0.51
CA LYS A 96 7.72 13.40 1.79
C LYS A 96 6.43 14.24 1.78
N THR A 97 6.15 14.90 0.65
CA THR A 97 4.98 15.77 0.46
C THR A 97 3.84 15.08 -0.27
N ARG A 98 3.83 13.74 -0.34
CA ARG A 98 2.79 12.97 -1.00
C ARG A 98 1.39 13.40 -0.54
N PRO A 99 0.39 13.36 -1.43
CA PRO A 99 -1.00 13.57 -1.06
C PRO A 99 -1.46 12.61 0.02
N GLU A 100 -2.47 13.01 0.77
CA GLU A 100 -3.02 12.22 1.86
C GLU A 100 -3.50 10.84 1.41
N ILE A 101 -4.17 10.77 0.25
CA ILE A 101 -4.60 9.50 -0.38
C ILE A 101 -3.40 8.57 -0.61
N CYS A 102 -2.29 9.10 -1.14
CA CYS A 102 -1.06 8.33 -1.39
C CYS A 102 -0.33 7.90 -0.12
N ARG A 103 -0.49 8.64 0.99
CA ARG A 103 0.09 8.26 2.31
C ARG A 103 -0.71 7.18 2.99
N ARG A 104 -2.05 7.26 2.87
CA ARG A 104 -2.97 6.29 3.45
C ARG A 104 -3.00 4.99 2.66
N PHE A 105 -2.65 4.99 1.38
CA PHE A 105 -2.56 3.76 0.60
C PHE A 105 -1.57 2.76 1.24
N PRO A 106 -1.90 1.46 1.38
CA PRO A 106 -3.09 0.72 0.90
C PRO A 106 -4.21 0.55 1.96
N SER A 107 -4.29 1.39 3.00
CA SER A 107 -5.03 1.12 4.23
C SER A 107 -6.57 1.32 4.23
N LYS A 108 -7.18 0.58 5.19
CA LYS A 108 -8.55 0.12 5.47
C LYS A 108 -9.46 1.10 6.24
N ILE A 109 -10.78 0.87 6.20
CA ILE A 109 -11.74 1.18 7.30
C ILE A 109 -12.26 -0.17 7.77
N LEU A 110 -12.09 -0.57 9.04
CA LEU A 110 -12.80 -1.76 9.52
C LEU A 110 -13.20 -1.70 10.99
N SER A 111 -14.09 -0.74 11.24
CA SER A 111 -15.27 -0.96 12.07
C SER A 111 -16.48 -0.99 11.13
N LYS A 112 -16.63 -2.12 10.38
CA LYS A 112 -17.68 -2.48 9.37
C LYS A 112 -17.34 -2.38 7.84
N THR A 113 -16.17 -2.92 7.45
CA THR A 113 -15.72 -3.41 6.09
C THR A 113 -15.27 -2.44 4.96
N LYS A 114 -13.95 -2.15 4.91
CA LYS A 114 -13.08 -1.82 3.74
C LYS A 114 -11.71 -2.49 3.96
N THR A 115 -11.30 -3.42 3.10
CA THR A 115 -10.03 -4.16 3.24
C THR A 115 -9.06 -3.92 2.09
N PHE A 116 -7.90 -3.33 2.35
CA PHE A 116 -6.63 -3.58 1.62
C PHE A 116 -5.41 -3.38 2.53
N ASP A 117 -4.28 -3.89 2.07
CA ASP A 117 -3.10 -4.39 2.80
C ASP A 117 -3.19 -5.88 3.20
N SER A 118 -2.67 -6.76 2.33
CA SER A 118 -1.89 -7.94 2.72
C SER A 118 -0.42 -7.79 2.28
N ARG A 119 0.04 -6.53 2.34
CA ARG A 119 1.37 -5.93 2.10
C ARG A 119 1.72 -5.59 0.66
N CYS A 120 0.68 -5.51 -0.15
CA CYS A 120 0.53 -4.62 -1.31
C CYS A 120 1.70 -4.52 -2.29
N ASN A 121 1.55 -5.28 -3.39
CA ASN A 121 2.15 -5.06 -4.70
C ASN A 121 1.16 -4.34 -5.63
N GLY A 122 0.68 -3.17 -5.18
CA GLY A 122 -0.24 -2.28 -5.90
C GLY A 122 -1.72 -2.66 -5.84
N VAL A 123 -2.04 -3.80 -5.22
CA VAL A 123 -3.36 -4.44 -5.05
C VAL A 123 -4.38 -3.93 -6.08
N SER A 124 -4.35 -4.32 -7.36
CA SER A 124 -4.11 -5.65 -7.96
C SER A 124 -5.01 -6.72 -7.38
#